data_AF-A0AA86LY85-F1
#
_entry.id   AF-A0AA86LY85-F1
#
_cell.length_a   1.000
_cell.length_b   1.000
_cell.length_c   1.000
_cell.angle_alpha   90.00
_cell.angle_beta   90.00
_cell.angle_gamma   90.00
#
_symmetry.space_group_name_H-M   'P 1'
#
loop_
_entity.id
_entity.type
_entity.pdbx_description
1 polymer ?
#
loop_
_entity_poly.entity_id
_entity_poly.type
_entity_poly.pdbx_seq_one_letter_code
_entity_poly.pdbx_strand_id
1 'polypeptide(L)'
;MNRRLKMSVKAAMTDYFEKLLYHWNENYNTFPKAPWDEEIHPLLYVSEPDEEEYVFWKPVEKKAVENFSMIEAEIEMLLHHSIKEYFNSYLFLSLEGLYHSKYICLEPVEPGKDVRSYFKHLAHYDESQGKEFRYIQIGFISPDEMAINIIGAFP
;
A
#
# COMPACT_ATOMS: atom_id res chain seq x y z
N MET A 1 -1.85 -9.76 32.98
CA MET A 1 -0.73 -9.76 32.02
C MET A 1 -1.32 -9.84 30.61
N ASN A 2 -1.70 -8.71 30.01
CA ASN A 2 -2.23 -8.68 28.64
C ASN A 2 -1.05 -8.71 27.66
N ARG A 3 -0.69 -9.89 27.15
CA ARG A 3 0.02 -9.97 25.87
C ARG A 3 -0.95 -9.47 24.81
N ARG A 4 -0.84 -8.18 24.46
CA ARG A 4 -1.42 -7.65 23.22
C ARG A 4 -0.82 -8.51 22.11
N LEU A 5 -1.59 -9.42 21.52
CA LEU A 5 -1.15 -10.17 20.35
C LEU A 5 -0.71 -9.12 19.33
N LYS A 6 0.58 -9.08 19.01
CA LYS A 6 1.09 -8.18 17.99
C LYS A 6 0.51 -8.68 16.67
N MET A 7 -0.57 -8.04 16.22
CA MET A 7 -1.17 -8.33 14.92
C MET A 7 -0.11 -8.08 13.86
N SER A 8 0.06 -9.04 12.95
CA SER A 8 0.96 -8.88 11.81
C SER A 8 0.35 -7.89 10.80
N VAL A 9 1.16 -7.29 9.94
CA VAL A 9 0.64 -6.34 8.94
C VAL A 9 -0.34 -7.05 8.01
N LYS A 10 -0.04 -8.29 7.60
CA LYS A 10 -0.93 -9.09 6.77
C LYS A 10 -2.29 -9.28 7.43
N ALA A 11 -2.31 -9.65 8.71
CA ALA A 11 -3.56 -9.85 9.45
C ALA A 11 -4.38 -8.55 9.56
N ALA A 12 -3.72 -7.41 9.76
CA ALA A 12 -4.39 -6.10 9.77
C ALA A 12 -4.96 -5.72 8.39
N MET A 13 -4.23 -6.01 7.31
CA MET A 13 -4.71 -5.80 5.94
C MET A 13 -5.87 -6.73 5.59
N THR A 14 -5.82 -8.00 6.00
CA THR A 14 -6.93 -8.95 5.85
C THR A 14 -8.20 -8.41 6.52
N ASP A 15 -8.11 -8.01 7.81
CA ASP A 15 -9.23 -7.44 8.55
C ASP A 15 -9.78 -6.16 7.89
N TYR A 16 -8.90 -5.29 7.39
CA TYR A 16 -9.30 -4.09 6.64
C TYR A 16 -10.08 -4.45 5.36
N PHE A 17 -9.54 -5.32 4.51
CA PHE A 17 -10.15 -5.66 3.24
C PHE A 17 -11.47 -6.42 3.41
N GLU A 18 -11.57 -7.30 4.40
CA GLU A 18 -12.83 -7.97 4.73
C GLU A 18 -13.91 -6.96 5.13
N LYS A 19 -13.57 -5.97 5.97
CA LYS A 19 -14.49 -4.89 6.36
C LYS A 19 -14.88 -3.99 5.19
N LEU A 20 -13.92 -3.66 4.31
CA LEU A 20 -14.17 -2.87 3.11
C LEU A 20 -15.18 -3.58 2.20
N LEU A 21 -14.92 -4.85 1.87
CA LEU A 21 -15.80 -5.64 1.01
C LEU A 21 -17.18 -5.84 1.64
N TYR A 22 -17.24 -6.12 2.95
CA TYR A 22 -18.50 -6.22 3.67
C TYR A 22 -19.30 -4.91 3.61
N HIS A 23 -18.67 -3.77 3.89
CA HIS A 23 -19.33 -2.47 3.85
C HIS A 23 -19.93 -2.18 2.46
N TRP A 24 -19.19 -2.42 1.39
CA TRP A 24 -19.68 -2.18 0.02
C TRP A 24 -20.82 -3.13 -0.36
N ASN A 25 -20.71 -4.40 0.00
CA ASN A 25 -21.78 -5.38 -0.23
C ASN A 25 -23.06 -5.01 0.51
N GLU A 26 -22.98 -4.69 1.81
CA GLU A 26 -24.17 -4.42 2.62
C GLU A 26 -24.88 -3.11 2.25
N ASN A 27 -24.13 -2.06 1.88
CA ASN A 27 -24.72 -0.74 1.62
C ASN A 27 -25.10 -0.54 0.15
N TYR A 28 -24.42 -1.21 -0.78
CA TYR A 28 -24.57 -0.94 -2.21
C TYR A 28 -24.79 -2.21 -3.04
N ASN A 29 -24.66 -3.41 -2.46
CA ASN A 29 -24.68 -4.69 -3.17
C ASN A 29 -23.65 -4.76 -4.32
N THR A 30 -22.48 -4.16 -4.09
CA THR A 30 -21.37 -4.04 -5.05
C THR A 30 -20.02 -4.24 -4.37
N PHE A 31 -18.93 -4.05 -5.14
CA PHE A 31 -17.55 -3.99 -4.63
C PHE A 31 -17.05 -2.55 -4.62
N PRO A 32 -15.90 -2.27 -3.98
CA PRO A 32 -15.24 -0.97 -4.07
C PRO A 32 -15.05 -0.52 -5.53
N LYS A 33 -15.30 0.76 -5.79
CA LYS A 33 -14.99 1.41 -7.07
C LYS A 33 -13.61 2.06 -7.04
N ALA A 34 -12.97 2.12 -8.20
CA ALA A 34 -11.77 2.91 -8.46
C ALA A 34 -11.84 3.48 -9.89
N PRO A 35 -11.17 4.62 -10.16
CA PRO A 35 -10.98 5.10 -11.54
C PRO A 35 -10.35 4.00 -12.40
N TRP A 36 -10.85 3.85 -13.61
CA TRP A 36 -10.26 2.95 -14.59
C TRP A 36 -8.96 3.55 -15.11
N ASP A 37 -7.95 2.69 -15.19
CA ASP A 37 -6.64 3.02 -15.74
C ASP A 37 -6.24 1.88 -16.69
N GLU A 38 -5.99 2.23 -17.96
CA GLU A 38 -5.58 1.30 -19.01
C GLU A 38 -4.15 0.76 -18.81
N GLU A 39 -3.32 1.46 -18.04
CA GLU A 39 -1.95 1.06 -17.72
C GLU A 39 -1.90 0.03 -16.58
N ILE A 40 -2.96 -0.05 -15.76
CA ILE A 40 -3.04 -1.00 -14.65
C ILE A 40 -3.47 -2.37 -15.17
N HIS A 41 -2.72 -3.41 -14.76
CA HIS A 41 -3.08 -4.78 -15.07
C HIS A 41 -4.49 -5.13 -14.52
N PRO A 42 -5.41 -5.68 -15.33
CA PRO A 42 -6.82 -5.86 -14.96
C PRO A 42 -7.08 -6.97 -13.91
N LEU A 43 -6.03 -7.48 -13.26
CA LEU A 43 -6.13 -8.61 -12.31
C LEU A 43 -7.05 -8.28 -11.13
N LEU A 44 -7.10 -7.01 -10.74
CA LEU A 44 -7.88 -6.54 -9.60
C LEU A 44 -9.30 -6.11 -10.00
N TYR A 45 -9.56 -5.89 -11.30
CA TYR A 45 -10.86 -5.46 -11.79
C TYR A 45 -11.84 -6.63 -11.84
N VAL A 46 -13.09 -6.37 -11.44
CA VAL A 46 -14.19 -7.34 -11.45
C VAL A 46 -15.38 -6.87 -12.29
N SER A 47 -15.22 -5.74 -12.98
CA SER A 47 -16.16 -5.24 -13.98
C SER A 47 -15.40 -4.53 -15.11
N GLU A 48 -16.07 -4.32 -16.22
CA GLU A 48 -15.69 -3.33 -17.23
C GLU A 48 -15.88 -1.90 -16.68
N PRO A 49 -15.21 -0.89 -17.26
CA PRO A 49 -15.45 0.51 -16.91
C PRO A 49 -16.89 0.92 -17.23
N ASP A 50 -17.49 1.69 -16.33
CA ASP A 50 -18.81 2.29 -16.52
C ASP A 50 -18.73 3.61 -17.33
N GLU A 51 -19.88 4.29 -17.50
CA GLU A 51 -19.97 5.54 -18.27
C GLU A 51 -19.12 6.70 -17.67
N GLU A 52 -18.75 6.59 -16.39
CA GLU A 52 -17.92 7.58 -15.69
C GLU A 52 -16.45 7.14 -15.61
N GLU A 53 -16.06 6.10 -16.36
CA GLU A 53 -14.72 5.51 -16.36
C GLU A 53 -14.33 4.93 -14.99
N TYR A 54 -15.27 4.33 -14.25
CA TYR A 54 -14.99 3.60 -13.02
C TYR A 54 -15.15 2.10 -13.17
N VAL A 55 -14.29 1.35 -12.47
CA VAL A 55 -14.34 -0.11 -12.37
C VAL A 55 -14.56 -0.55 -10.93
N PHE A 56 -15.27 -1.65 -10.77
CA PHE A 56 -15.29 -2.39 -9.51
C PHE A 56 -14.00 -3.20 -9.36
N TRP A 57 -13.46 -3.27 -8.15
CA TRP A 57 -12.22 -4.00 -7.89
C TRP A 57 -12.25 -4.81 -6.59
N LYS A 58 -11.31 -5.75 -6.45
CA LYS A 58 -11.07 -6.52 -5.23
C LYS A 58 -9.58 -6.71 -4.96
N PRO A 59 -9.17 -6.71 -3.67
CA PRO A 59 -7.81 -7.08 -3.30
C PRO A 59 -7.58 -8.58 -3.55
N VAL A 60 -6.36 -8.92 -3.94
CA VAL A 60 -5.93 -10.31 -4.18
C VAL A 60 -4.70 -10.59 -3.32
N GLU A 61 -4.68 -11.73 -2.62
CA GLU A 61 -3.49 -12.13 -1.86
C GLU A 61 -2.30 -12.31 -2.81
N LYS A 62 -1.18 -11.64 -2.49
CA LYS A 62 0.00 -11.66 -3.35
C LYS A 62 0.73 -12.99 -3.20
N LYS A 63 0.80 -13.76 -4.29
CA LYS A 63 1.47 -15.07 -4.30
C LYS A 63 2.97 -15.00 -4.55
N ALA A 64 3.41 -14.05 -5.39
CA ALA A 64 4.81 -13.82 -5.68
C ALA A 64 5.43 -12.97 -4.55
N VAL A 65 6.42 -13.52 -3.85
CA VAL A 65 7.09 -12.82 -2.75
C VAL A 65 8.26 -12.02 -3.32
N GLU A 66 8.25 -10.71 -3.06
CA GLU A 66 9.35 -9.81 -3.40
C GLU A 66 10.55 -10.07 -2.49
N ASN A 67 11.74 -10.15 -3.09
CA ASN A 67 12.98 -10.29 -2.35
C ASN A 67 13.62 -8.91 -2.16
N PHE A 68 13.46 -8.36 -0.95
CA PHE A 68 13.96 -7.04 -0.60
C PHE A 68 15.48 -6.93 -0.48
N SER A 69 16.24 -8.02 -0.51
CA SER A 69 17.70 -7.92 -0.31
C SER A 69 18.40 -7.09 -1.38
N MET A 70 17.93 -7.13 -2.64
CA MET A 70 18.49 -6.25 -3.69
C MET A 70 18.11 -4.79 -3.46
N ILE A 71 16.87 -4.54 -3.01
CA ILE A 71 16.36 -3.20 -2.71
C ILE A 71 17.15 -2.60 -1.56
N GLU A 72 17.29 -3.32 -0.45
CA GLU A 72 18.03 -2.91 0.76
C GLU A 72 19.50 -2.60 0.46
N ALA A 73 20.14 -3.37 -0.43
CA ALA A 73 21.51 -3.11 -0.87
C ALA A 73 21.63 -1.84 -1.74
N GLU A 74 20.64 -1.55 -2.57
CA GLU A 74 20.66 -0.39 -3.47
C GLU A 74 20.35 0.93 -2.78
N ILE A 75 19.49 0.91 -1.77
CA ILE A 75 19.17 2.11 -0.97
C ILE A 75 20.03 2.22 0.29
N GLU A 76 21.03 1.32 0.44
CA GLU A 76 21.95 1.24 1.57
C GLU A 76 21.26 1.25 2.95
N MET A 77 20.06 0.65 3.05
CA MET A 77 19.22 0.70 4.25
C MET A 77 18.43 -0.60 4.43
N LEU A 78 18.35 -1.09 5.68
CA LEU A 78 17.53 -2.24 6.02
C LEU A 78 16.07 -1.82 6.21
N LEU A 79 15.17 -2.50 5.50
CA LEU A 79 13.75 -2.24 5.60
C LEU A 79 13.17 -2.96 6.82
N HIS A 80 12.40 -2.22 7.62
CA HIS A 80 11.68 -2.80 8.74
C HIS A 80 10.72 -3.90 8.26
N HIS A 81 10.61 -5.00 9.01
CA HIS A 81 9.82 -6.18 8.59
C HIS A 81 8.37 -5.86 8.22
N SER A 82 7.76 -4.85 8.84
CA SER A 82 6.40 -4.42 8.54
C SER A 82 6.25 -3.86 7.12
N ILE A 83 7.28 -3.19 6.58
CA ILE A 83 7.29 -2.69 5.19
C ILE A 83 7.31 -3.89 4.23
N LYS A 84 8.20 -4.85 4.52
CA LYS A 84 8.32 -6.07 3.71
C LYS A 84 7.03 -6.88 3.73
N GLU A 85 6.39 -6.98 4.89
CA GLU A 85 5.09 -7.65 5.02
C GLU A 85 3.99 -6.89 4.27
N TYR A 86 3.94 -5.56 4.34
CA TYR A 86 2.99 -4.72 3.61
C TYR A 86 3.00 -5.00 2.11
N PHE A 87 4.18 -4.85 1.47
CA PHE A 87 4.36 -5.03 0.03
C PHE A 87 4.27 -6.48 -0.45
N ASN A 88 4.31 -7.47 0.45
CA ASN A 88 4.19 -8.89 0.14
C ASN A 88 2.85 -9.53 0.53
N SER A 89 1.90 -8.77 1.11
CA SER A 89 0.64 -9.35 1.59
C SER A 89 -0.44 -9.41 0.51
N TYR A 90 -0.75 -8.27 -0.10
CA TYR A 90 -1.87 -8.13 -1.04
C TYR A 90 -1.47 -7.28 -2.25
N LEU A 91 -2.16 -7.55 -3.36
CA LEU A 91 -2.30 -6.63 -4.48
C LEU A 91 -3.64 -5.90 -4.35
N PHE A 92 -3.67 -4.57 -4.48
CA PHE A 92 -4.86 -3.74 -4.26
C PHE A 92 -4.71 -2.34 -4.88
N LEU A 93 -5.85 -1.69 -5.17
CA LEU A 93 -5.88 -0.34 -5.76
C LEU A 93 -6.00 0.77 -4.73
N SER A 94 -6.63 0.52 -3.58
CA SER A 94 -6.77 1.51 -2.52
C SER A 94 -6.73 0.87 -1.13
N LEU A 95 -6.01 1.53 -0.22
CA LEU A 95 -6.04 1.28 1.21
C LEU A 95 -6.03 2.63 1.91
N GLU A 96 -7.20 3.01 2.43
CA GLU A 96 -7.44 4.34 2.95
C GLU A 96 -8.45 4.32 4.08
N GLY A 97 -8.45 5.36 4.92
CA GLY A 97 -9.40 5.43 6.02
C GLY A 97 -9.14 6.59 6.97
N LEU A 98 -10.04 6.74 7.93
CA LEU A 98 -9.95 7.78 8.96
C LEU A 98 -9.17 7.28 10.17
N TYR A 99 -8.15 8.04 10.57
CA TYR A 99 -7.42 7.86 11.81
C TYR A 99 -7.37 9.17 12.58
N HIS A 100 -7.98 9.22 13.77
CA HIS A 100 -8.12 10.44 14.57
C HIS A 100 -8.65 11.64 13.76
N SER A 101 -9.70 11.41 12.98
CA SER A 101 -10.33 12.40 12.08
C SER A 101 -9.46 12.90 10.93
N LYS A 102 -8.29 12.28 10.71
CA LYS A 102 -7.44 12.53 9.56
C LYS A 102 -7.62 11.43 8.53
N TYR A 103 -7.77 11.81 7.27
CA TYR A 103 -7.86 10.85 6.18
C TYR A 103 -6.45 10.38 5.81
N ILE A 104 -6.24 9.08 5.78
CA ILE A 104 -4.98 8.44 5.44
C ILE A 104 -5.17 7.65 4.16
N CYS A 105 -4.24 7.83 3.23
CA CYS A 105 -4.09 6.98 2.04
C CYS A 105 -2.71 6.32 2.10
N LEU A 106 -2.68 4.99 2.02
CA LEU A 106 -1.41 4.25 1.94
C LEU A 106 -1.08 3.90 0.48
N GLU A 107 0.20 3.70 0.22
CA GLU A 107 0.73 3.37 -1.10
C GLU A 107 0.09 2.07 -1.64
N PRO A 108 -0.59 2.10 -2.79
CA PRO A 108 -1.17 0.90 -3.36
C PRO A 108 -0.09 -0.08 -3.84
N VAL A 109 -0.41 -1.37 -3.84
CA VAL A 109 0.48 -2.41 -4.36
C VAL A 109 -0.21 -3.04 -5.57
N GLU A 110 0.11 -2.54 -6.75
CA GLU A 110 -0.59 -2.92 -7.97
C GLU A 110 0.14 -4.02 -8.74
N PRO A 111 -0.58 -4.88 -9.49
CA PRO A 111 0.06 -5.90 -10.30
C PRO A 111 0.86 -5.25 -11.44
N GLY A 112 2.11 -5.69 -11.61
CA GLY A 112 3.00 -5.18 -12.65
C GLY A 112 3.80 -3.93 -12.29
N LYS A 113 3.45 -3.23 -11.20
CA LYS A 113 4.29 -2.13 -10.68
C LYS A 113 5.55 -2.67 -10.00
N ASP A 114 6.69 -2.10 -10.36
CA ASP A 114 7.98 -2.47 -9.80
C ASP A 114 8.19 -1.83 -8.42
N VAL A 115 8.14 -2.67 -7.38
CA VAL A 115 8.39 -2.28 -5.99
C VAL A 115 9.79 -1.69 -5.84
N ARG A 116 10.80 -2.15 -6.59
CA ARG A 116 12.17 -1.63 -6.50
C ARG A 116 12.25 -0.18 -6.94
N SER A 117 11.61 0.17 -8.05
CA SER A 117 11.57 1.54 -8.56
C SER A 117 10.96 2.52 -7.55
N TYR A 118 9.93 2.09 -6.80
CA TYR A 118 9.35 2.88 -5.71
C TYR A 118 10.39 3.30 -4.66
N PHE A 119 11.14 2.34 -4.10
CA PHE A 119 12.16 2.63 -3.09
C PHE A 119 13.31 3.49 -3.65
N LYS A 120 13.70 3.28 -4.90
CA LYS A 120 14.73 4.09 -5.57
C LYS A 120 14.29 5.53 -5.75
N HIS A 121 13.04 5.77 -6.12
CA HIS A 121 12.51 7.13 -6.24
C HIS A 121 12.51 7.86 -4.89
N LEU A 122 12.12 7.17 -3.80
CA LEU A 122 12.18 7.74 -2.46
C LEU A 122 13.62 8.10 -2.04
N ALA A 123 14.57 7.18 -2.25
CA ALA A 123 15.97 7.43 -1.93
C ALA A 123 16.55 8.61 -2.72
N HIS A 124 16.34 8.59 -4.05
CA HIS A 124 16.83 9.65 -4.93
C HIS A 124 16.22 11.01 -4.60
N TYR A 125 14.95 11.05 -4.19
CA TYR A 125 14.30 12.29 -3.78
C TYR A 125 15.02 12.91 -2.57
N ASP A 126 15.24 12.16 -1.49
CA ASP A 126 15.94 12.69 -0.31
C ASP A 126 17.39 13.10 -0.61
N GLU A 127 18.12 12.29 -1.39
CA GLU A 127 19.47 12.60 -1.85
C GLU A 127 19.51 13.90 -2.66
N SER A 128 18.55 14.11 -3.58
CA SER A 128 18.45 15.32 -4.40
C SER A 128 18.23 16.59 -3.56
N GLN A 129 17.67 16.44 -2.37
CA GLN A 129 17.46 17.52 -1.41
C GLN A 129 18.64 17.68 -0.42
N GLY A 130 19.72 16.92 -0.60
CA GLY A 130 20.87 16.90 0.32
C GLY A 130 20.53 16.34 1.70
N LYS A 131 19.47 15.52 1.79
CA LYS A 131 19.02 14.87 3.03
C LYS A 131 19.56 13.45 3.09
N GLU A 132 19.76 12.99 4.31
CA GLU A 132 20.03 11.59 4.57
C GLU A 132 18.73 10.79 4.46
N PHE A 133 18.75 9.73 3.65
CA PHE A 133 17.60 8.85 3.45
C PHE A 133 17.39 7.96 4.69
N ARG A 134 16.42 8.33 5.54
CA ARG A 134 16.14 7.66 6.83
C ARG A 134 14.73 7.08 6.94
N TYR A 135 13.82 7.57 6.13
CA TYR A 135 12.40 7.36 6.28
C TYR A 135 11.82 6.80 4.99
N ILE A 136 11.09 5.69 5.10
CA ILE A 136 10.26 5.17 4.01
C ILE A 136 8.88 5.78 4.14
N GLN A 137 8.55 6.69 3.22
CA GLN A 137 7.17 7.10 3.03
C GLN A 137 6.36 5.89 2.56
N ILE A 138 5.18 5.67 3.11
CA ILE A 138 4.26 4.57 2.76
C ILE A 138 2.83 5.05 2.49
N GLY A 139 2.64 6.37 2.40
CA GLY A 139 1.34 7.00 2.28
C GLY A 139 1.37 8.48 2.66
N PHE A 140 0.20 9.08 2.71
CA PHE A 140 0.01 10.49 3.06
C PHE A 140 -1.28 10.70 3.86
N ILE A 141 -1.34 11.84 4.54
CA ILE A 141 -2.50 12.35 5.25
C ILE A 141 -3.15 13.45 4.41
N SER A 142 -4.44 13.34 4.12
CA SER A 142 -5.23 14.38 3.43
C SER A 142 -6.01 15.24 4.44
N PRO A 143 -6.18 16.56 4.19
CA PRO A 143 -5.70 17.34 3.03
C PRO A 143 -4.29 17.93 3.22
N ASP A 144 -3.68 17.74 4.39
CA ASP A 144 -2.40 18.38 4.75
C ASP A 144 -1.19 17.85 3.94
N GLU A 145 -1.40 16.83 3.08
CA GLU A 145 -0.40 16.10 2.30
C GLU A 145 0.83 15.63 3.10
N MET A 146 0.65 15.41 4.41
CA MET A 146 1.75 15.01 5.28
C MET A 146 2.12 13.54 5.03
N ALA A 147 3.40 13.27 4.75
CA ALA A 147 3.92 11.93 4.55
C ALA A 147 3.78 11.04 5.80
N ILE A 148 3.36 9.79 5.60
CA ILE A 148 3.38 8.74 6.62
C ILE A 148 4.65 7.94 6.44
N ASN A 149 5.53 7.99 7.43
CA ASN A 149 6.89 7.47 7.34
C ASN A 149 7.14 6.32 8.31
N ILE A 150 7.84 5.30 7.85
CA ILE A 150 8.43 4.24 8.69
C ILE A 150 9.94 4.44 8.71
N ILE A 151 10.53 4.42 9.91
CA ILE A 151 11.99 4.51 10.09
C ILE A 151 12.63 3.23 9.53
N GLY A 152 13.59 3.40 8.62
CA GLY A 152 14.48 2.32 8.22
C GLY A 152 15.58 2.11 9.26
N ALA A 153 16.16 0.92 9.28
CA ALA A 153 17.30 0.63 10.13
C ALA A 153 18.59 0.74 9.33
N PHE A 154 19.58 1.43 9.90
CA PHE A 154 20.94 1.42 9.37
C PHE A 154 21.66 0.15 9.85
N PRO A 155 22.43 -0.52 8.98
CA PRO A 155 23.25 -1.66 9.36
C PRO A 155 24.33 -1.30 10.39
#